data_AF-A0A7C5QT47-F1
#
_entry.id   AF-A0A7C5QT47-F1
#
_cell.length_a   1.000
_cell.length_b   1.000
_cell.length_c   1.000
_cell.angle_alpha   90.00
_cell.angle_beta   90.00
_cell.angle_gamma   90.00
#
_symmetry.space_group_name_H-M   'P 1'
#
loop_
_entity.id
_entity.type
_entity.pdbx_description
1 polymer ?
#
loop_
_entity_poly.entity_id
_entity_poly.type
_entity_poly.pdbx_seq_one_letter_code
_entity_poly.pdbx_strand_id
1 'polypeptide(L)' 'LFAVPVSQKTDVAQVTFANSITLTPGTITIETEPGRFLVHALSYSDATPGELAEMDARVTAIESGRAA' A
#
# COMPACT_ATOMS: atom_id res chain seq x y z
N LEU A 1 -8.71 -4.59 11.17
CA LEU A 1 -8.51 -3.46 10.23
C LEU A 1 -7.35 -2.65 10.75
N PHE A 2 -6.49 -2.16 9.87
CA PHE A 2 -5.36 -1.31 10.26
C PHE A 2 -5.13 -0.24 9.18
N ALA A 3 -4.55 0.89 9.60
CA ALA A 3 -4.21 1.99 8.73
C ALA A 3 -2.83 1.76 8.11
N VAL A 4 -2.72 2.00 6.80
CA VAL A 4 -1.46 1.92 6.05
C VAL A 4 -1.15 3.30 5.50
N PRO A 5 0.00 3.92 5.84
CA PRO A 5 0.38 5.21 5.30
C PRO A 5 0.68 5.10 3.80
N VAL A 6 0.41 6.18 3.06
CA VAL A 6 0.57 6.25 1.60
C VAL A 6 1.50 7.42 1.29
N SER A 7 2.65 7.14 0.69
CA SER A 7 3.61 8.19 0.33
C SER A 7 3.38 8.78 -1.08
N GLN A 8 2.70 8.04 -1.95
CA GLN A 8 2.43 8.42 -3.36
C GLN A 8 1.56 9.69 -3.47
N LYS A 9 1.82 10.50 -4.50
CA LYS A 9 1.16 11.81 -4.72
C LYS A 9 0.10 11.80 -5.82
N THR A 10 0.24 10.92 -6.79
CA THR A 10 -0.64 10.80 -7.95
C THR A 10 -1.69 9.72 -7.70
N ASP A 11 -2.90 9.96 -8.20
CA ASP A 11 -4.00 9.01 -8.07
C ASP A 11 -3.65 7.63 -8.68
N VAL A 12 -2.93 7.62 -9.81
CA VAL A 12 -2.49 6.38 -10.46
C VAL A 12 -1.55 5.57 -9.57
N ALA A 13 -0.60 6.22 -8.90
CA ALA A 13 0.33 5.54 -8.01
C ALA A 13 -0.37 5.08 -6.73
N GLN A 14 -1.28 5.88 -6.17
CA GLN A 14 -2.11 5.47 -5.02
C GLN A 14 -2.98 4.25 -5.34
N VAL A 15 -3.66 4.24 -6.49
CA VAL A 15 -4.48 3.10 -6.93
C VAL A 15 -3.61 1.88 -7.21
N THR A 16 -2.41 2.07 -7.77
CA THR A 16 -1.44 0.97 -7.96
C THR A 16 -1.07 0.33 -6.62
N PHE A 17 -0.74 1.15 -5.61
CA PHE A 17 -0.42 0.63 -4.28
C PHE A 17 -1.62 -0.07 -3.62
N ALA A 18 -2.80 0.54 -3.66
CA ALA A 18 -4.02 -0.07 -3.13
C ALA A 18 -4.35 -1.42 -3.78
N ASN A 19 -4.15 -1.53 -5.11
CA ASN A 19 -4.35 -2.77 -5.86
C ASN A 19 -3.29 -3.83 -5.52
N SER A 20 -2.03 -3.43 -5.34
CA SER A 20 -0.98 -4.36 -4.90
C SER A 20 -1.30 -4.97 -3.53
N ILE A 21 -1.85 -4.17 -2.60
CA ILE A 21 -2.35 -4.67 -1.32
C ILE A 21 -3.53 -5.63 -1.54
N THR A 22 -4.51 -5.27 -2.36
CA THR A 22 -5.68 -6.15 -2.61
C THR A 22 -5.31 -7.47 -3.31
N LEU A 23 -4.25 -7.48 -4.12
CA LEU A 23 -3.75 -8.68 -4.80
C LEU A 23 -2.83 -9.54 -3.93
N THR A 24 -2.44 -9.04 -2.75
CA THR A 24 -1.70 -9.85 -1.77
C THR A 24 -2.66 -10.87 -1.13
N PRO A 25 -2.31 -12.16 -1.07
CA PRO A 25 -3.22 -13.18 -0.51
C PRO A 25 -3.64 -12.86 0.93
N GLY A 26 -4.95 -12.88 1.17
CA GLY A 26 -5.52 -12.66 2.49
C GLY A 26 -5.62 -11.19 2.90
N THR A 27 -5.44 -10.23 1.98
CA THR A 27 -5.67 -8.81 2.24
C THR A 27 -6.72 -8.19 1.31
N ILE A 28 -7.38 -7.14 1.79
CA ILE A 28 -8.28 -6.31 0.98
C ILE A 28 -8.20 -4.86 1.45
N THR A 29 -8.07 -3.93 0.49
CA THR A 29 -8.17 -2.50 0.74
C THR A 29 -9.64 -2.08 0.74
N ILE A 30 -10.11 -1.43 1.81
CA ILE A 30 -11.54 -1.07 1.99
C ILE A 30 -11.79 0.40 1.67
N GLU A 31 -10.99 1.30 2.24
CA GLU A 31 -11.20 2.75 2.11
C GLU A 31 -9.89 3.45 1.76
N THR A 32 -10.02 4.48 0.93
CA THR A 32 -8.96 5.43 0.62
C THR A 32 -9.23 6.75 1.33
N GLU A 33 -8.28 7.19 2.14
CA GLU A 33 -8.33 8.46 2.85
C GLU A 33 -7.10 9.31 2.52
N PRO A 34 -7.14 10.63 2.77
CA PRO A 34 -5.97 11.47 2.58
C PRO A 34 -4.76 10.94 3.38
N GLY A 35 -3.75 10.45 2.65
CA GLY A 35 -2.47 9.98 3.20
C GLY A 35 -2.48 8.57 3.82
N ARG A 36 -3.60 7.83 3.77
CA ARG A 36 -3.65 6.46 4.28
C ARG A 36 -4.75 5.60 3.64
N PHE A 37 -4.55 4.28 3.68
CA PHE A 37 -5.57 3.29 3.35
C PHE A 37 -6.04 2.54 4.58
N LEU A 38 -7.30 2.12 4.58
CA LEU A 38 -7.85 1.18 5.55
C LEU A 38 -7.80 -0.23 4.95
N VAL A 39 -7.04 -1.12 5.59
CA VAL A 39 -6.80 -2.49 5.08
C VAL A 39 -7.33 -3.51 6.07
N HIS A 40 -7.93 -4.56 5.53
CA HIS A 40 -8.24 -5.79 6.25
C HIS A 40 -7.27 -6.89 5.84
N ALA A 41 -6.81 -7.68 6.82
CA ALA A 41 -6.01 -8.87 6.57
C ALA A 41 -6.58 -10.04 7.36
N LEU A 42 -6.61 -11.22 6.74
CA LEU A 42 -6.95 -12.49 7.38
C LEU A 42 -5.88 -12.91 8.40
N SER A 43 -4.62 -12.55 8.15
CA SER A 43 -3.50 -12.73 9.06
C SER A 43 -2.71 -11.44 9.16
N TYR A 44 -2.48 -10.98 10.39
CA TYR A 44 -1.64 -9.82 10.68
C TYR A 44 -0.49 -10.27 11.57
N SER A 45 0.73 -10.00 11.14
CA SER A 45 1.94 -10.37 11.87
C SER A 45 2.83 -9.15 12.08
N ASP A 46 3.84 -9.29 12.93
CA ASP A 46 4.83 -8.23 13.18
C ASP A 46 5.62 -7.83 11.91
N ALA A 47 5.67 -8.70 10.90
CA ALA A 47 6.31 -8.41 9.61
C ALA A 47 5.44 -7.57 8.66
N THR A 48 4.11 -7.62 8.83
CA THR A 48 3.14 -6.99 7.90
C THR A 48 3.38 -5.50 7.69
N PRO A 49 3.66 -4.66 8.72
CA PRO A 49 4.00 -3.26 8.49
C PRO A 49 5.23 -3.04 7.62
N GLY A 50 6.26 -3.89 7.75
CA GLY A 50 7.49 -3.80 6.98
C GLY A 50 7.29 -4.15 5.50
N GLU A 51 6.53 -5.21 5.24
CA GLU A 51 6.18 -5.63 3.87
C GLU A 51 5.37 -4.56 3.13
N LEU A 52 4.43 -3.92 3.83
CA LEU A 52 3.63 -2.82 3.28
C LEU A 52 4.47 -1.57 3.04
N ALA A 53 5.41 -1.25 3.94
CA ALA A 53 6.33 -0.14 3.74
C ALA A 53 7.29 -0.38 2.56
N GLU A 54 7.75 -1.62 2.35
CA GLU A 54 8.54 -1.98 1.18
C GLU A 54 7.72 -1.85 -0.12
N MET A 55 6.45 -2.27 -0.08
CA MET A 55 5.52 -2.10 -1.20
C MET A 55 5.26 -0.62 -1.52
N ASP A 56 5.02 0.22 -0.50
CA ASP A 56 4.91 1.68 -0.63
C ASP A 56 6.16 2.28 -1.29
N ALA A 57 7.35 1.92 -0.79
CA ALA A 57 8.62 2.42 -1.31
C ALA A 57 8.82 2.06 -2.79
N ARG A 58 8.44 0.84 -3.20
CA ARG A 58 8.50 0.40 -4.61
C ARG A 58 7.61 1.23 -5.52
N VAL A 59 6.36 1.44 -5.13
CA VAL A 59 5.41 2.23 -5.94
C VAL A 59 5.85 3.70 -6.00
N THR A 60 6.36 4.25 -4.90
CA THR A 60 6.91 5.62 -4.87
C THR A 60 8.16 5.78 -5.72
N ALA A 61 9.02 4.76 -5.80
CA ALA A 61 10.16 4.76 -6.71
C ALA A 61 9.72 4.80 -8.18
N ILE A 62 8.68 4.05 -8.55
CA ILE A 62 8.09 4.06 -9.90
C ILE A 62 7.48 5.43 -10.21
N GLU A 63 6.66 5.98 -9.30
CA GLU A 63 6.03 7.29 -9.46
C GLU A 63 7.06 8.41 -9.69
N SER A 64 8.16 8.37 -8.94
CA SER A 64 9.23 9.38 -9.02
C SER A 64 10.26 9.13 -10.12
N GLY A 65 10.08 8.09 -10.95
CA GLY A 65 11.00 7.74 -12.03
C GLY A 65 12.37 7.24 -11.56
N ARG A 66 12.49 6.83 -10.29
CA ARG A 66 13.73 6.33 -9.66
C ARG A 66 13.89 4.81 -9.75
N ALA A 67 12.90 4.10 -10.31
CA ALA A 67 12.91 2.63 -10.43
C ALA A 67 13.74 2.11 -11.63
N ALA A 68 14.76 2.87 -12.07
CA ALA A 68 15.62 2.52 -13.21
C ALA A 68 16.85 1.72 -12.78
#